data_AF-A0A259B694-F1
#
_entry.id   AF-A0A259B694-F1
#
_cell.length_a   1.000
_cell.length_b   1.000
_cell.length_c   1.000
_cell.angle_alpha   90.00
_cell.angle_beta   90.00
_cell.angle_gamma   90.00
#
_symmetry.space_group_name_H-M   'P 1'
#
loop_
_entity.id
_entity.type
_entity.pdbx_description
1 polymer ?
#
loop_
_entity_poly.entity_id
_entity_poly.type
_entity_poly.pdbx_seq_one_letter_code
_entity_poly.pdbx_strand_id
1 'polypeptide(L)'
;MGTINRDFPDVPKRGSFPMSELHSGAAFAELVAFLESPEVAQKFSDKLGIDLTGKPTTMTIRGFSGEQDGRVHTDSRSKLVTVLLYLNSDWNPADGGLRLLNSDNLDDSFDEVIPAAGTLLAFVNTENAWHGHKPFIGQRRSIQLNWVVSEAAVRRSQWRHALSAKIKRWFGGAANL
;
A
#
# COMPACT_ATOMS: atom_id res chain seq x y z
N MET A 1 -16.04 8.47 -6.01
CA MET A 1 -15.49 7.77 -4.83
C MET A 1 -16.51 6.84 -4.14
N GLY A 2 -17.80 7.19 -4.05
CA GLY A 2 -18.83 6.32 -3.44
C GLY A 2 -18.92 4.89 -4.01
N THR A 3 -18.90 4.73 -5.34
CA THR A 3 -18.94 3.40 -6.00
C THR A 3 -17.70 2.56 -5.68
N ILE A 4 -16.51 3.16 -5.71
CA ILE A 4 -15.24 2.49 -5.38
C ILE A 4 -15.25 2.00 -3.93
N ASN A 5 -15.77 2.79 -3.00
CA ASN A 5 -15.84 2.42 -1.58
C ASN A 5 -16.83 1.28 -1.30
N ARG A 6 -17.96 1.26 -2.02
CA ARG A 6 -18.94 0.16 -1.95
C ARG A 6 -18.37 -1.14 -2.53
N ASP A 7 -17.61 -1.02 -3.61
CA ASP A 7 -17.02 -2.15 -4.32
C ASP A 7 -15.64 -2.55 -3.75
N PHE A 8 -15.16 -1.88 -2.70
CA PHE A 8 -13.91 -2.20 -2.02
C PHE A 8 -13.96 -3.63 -1.48
N PRO A 9 -12.89 -4.44 -1.66
CA PRO A 9 -12.91 -5.84 -1.24
C PRO A 9 -13.06 -5.99 0.28
N ASP A 10 -13.66 -7.09 0.71
CA ASP A 10 -13.62 -7.47 2.12
C ASP A 10 -12.18 -7.89 2.49
N VAL A 11 -11.53 -7.10 3.35
CA VAL A 11 -10.17 -7.35 3.84
C VAL A 11 -10.25 -7.42 5.37
N PRO A 12 -10.62 -8.57 5.95
CA PRO A 12 -11.08 -8.65 7.33
C PRO A 12 -9.96 -8.60 8.38
N LYS A 13 -8.70 -8.59 7.96
CA LYS A 13 -7.54 -8.71 8.86
C LYS A 13 -6.47 -7.68 8.53
N ARG A 14 -5.58 -7.45 9.51
CA ARG A 14 -4.43 -6.57 9.32
C ARG A 14 -3.39 -7.11 8.32
N GLY A 15 -2.69 -6.18 7.69
CA GLY A 15 -1.60 -6.43 6.74
C GLY A 15 -2.01 -6.30 5.28
N SER A 16 -1.10 -6.66 4.38
CA SER A 16 -1.25 -6.53 2.92
C SER A 16 -1.68 -7.84 2.28
N PHE A 17 -2.71 -7.77 1.43
CA PHE A 17 -3.26 -8.90 0.68
C PHE A 17 -3.14 -8.66 -0.82
N PRO A 18 -2.70 -9.64 -1.63
CA PRO A 18 -2.71 -9.48 -3.08
C PRO A 18 -4.15 -9.47 -3.60
N MET A 19 -4.40 -8.75 -4.70
CA MET A 19 -5.73 -8.70 -5.32
C MET A 19 -6.27 -10.08 -5.72
N SER A 20 -5.39 -11.03 -6.07
CA SER A 20 -5.77 -12.40 -6.43
C SER A 20 -6.41 -13.20 -5.27
N GLU A 21 -6.26 -12.74 -4.03
CA GLU A 21 -6.86 -13.37 -2.84
C GLU A 21 -8.14 -12.66 -2.37
N LEU A 22 -8.58 -11.62 -3.07
CA LEU A 22 -9.70 -10.77 -2.66
C LEU A 22 -10.82 -10.78 -3.69
N HIS A 23 -12.05 -10.62 -3.21
CA HIS A 23 -13.22 -10.41 -4.05
C HIS A 23 -13.67 -8.97 -3.91
N SER A 24 -13.68 -8.23 -5.02
CA SER A 24 -14.14 -6.84 -5.08
C SER A 24 -15.31 -6.69 -6.06
N GLY A 25 -16.02 -5.57 -5.99
CA GLY A 25 -16.99 -5.19 -7.01
C GLY A 25 -16.32 -4.68 -8.30
N ALA A 26 -17.13 -4.44 -9.33
CA ALA A 26 -16.67 -4.07 -10.66
C ALA A 26 -15.89 -2.74 -10.68
N ALA A 27 -16.37 -1.71 -9.97
CA ALA A 27 -15.73 -0.39 -10.00
C ALA A 27 -14.34 -0.40 -9.35
N PHE A 28 -14.15 -1.23 -8.32
CA PHE A 28 -12.83 -1.38 -7.71
C PHE A 28 -11.89 -2.19 -8.60
N ALA A 29 -12.39 -3.24 -9.26
CA ALA A 29 -11.61 -4.01 -10.22
C ALA A 29 -11.16 -3.15 -11.42
N GLU A 30 -12.02 -2.27 -11.93
CA GLU A 30 -11.69 -1.31 -12.98
C GLU A 30 -10.62 -0.31 -12.52
N LEU A 31 -10.71 0.21 -11.28
CA LEU A 31 -9.68 1.07 -10.71
C LEU A 31 -8.32 0.36 -10.65
N VAL A 32 -8.30 -0.89 -10.18
CA VAL A 32 -7.07 -1.69 -10.11
C VAL A 32 -6.47 -1.89 -11.50
N ALA A 33 -7.27 -2.30 -12.47
CA ALA A 33 -6.83 -2.48 -13.85
C ALA A 33 -6.31 -1.17 -14.47
N PHE A 34 -6.98 -0.06 -14.19
CA PHE A 34 -6.53 1.27 -14.63
C PHE A 34 -5.17 1.64 -14.03
N LEU A 35 -4.96 1.42 -12.71
CA LEU A 35 -3.70 1.69 -12.03
C LEU A 35 -2.53 0.86 -12.58
N GLU A 36 -2.79 -0.32 -13.12
CA GLU A 36 -1.78 -1.20 -13.75
C GLU A 36 -1.61 -0.93 -15.26
N SER A 37 -2.33 0.04 -15.81
CA SER A 37 -2.29 0.32 -17.25
C SER A 37 -0.95 0.94 -17.69
N PRO A 38 -0.56 0.75 -18.97
CA PRO A 38 0.60 1.41 -19.55
C PRO A 38 0.52 2.94 -19.49
N GLU A 39 -0.68 3.51 -19.61
CA GLU A 39 -0.88 4.96 -19.51
C GLU A 39 -0.48 5.47 -18.12
N VAL A 40 -0.92 4.79 -17.05
CA VAL A 40 -0.56 5.15 -15.68
C VAL A 40 0.95 5.02 -15.45
N ALA A 41 1.58 3.96 -15.96
CA ALA A 41 3.04 3.81 -15.91
C ALA A 41 3.75 4.99 -16.59
N GLN A 42 3.29 5.45 -17.75
CA GLN A 42 3.86 6.62 -18.42
C GLN A 42 3.68 7.89 -17.59
N LYS A 43 2.49 8.14 -17.03
CA LYS A 43 2.23 9.33 -16.20
C LYS A 43 3.12 9.38 -14.96
N PHE A 44 3.34 8.25 -14.30
CA PHE A 44 4.29 8.19 -13.19
C PHE A 44 5.73 8.36 -13.66
N SER A 45 6.08 7.82 -14.83
CA SER A 45 7.41 7.99 -15.42
C SER A 45 7.73 9.48 -15.65
N ASP A 46 6.80 10.21 -16.25
CA ASP A 46 6.93 11.65 -16.51
C ASP A 46 7.06 12.45 -15.21
N LYS A 47 6.29 12.08 -14.17
CA LYS A 47 6.25 12.81 -12.90
C LYS A 47 7.47 12.54 -12.01
N LEU A 48 7.99 11.33 -12.04
CA LEU A 48 9.07 10.88 -11.16
C LEU A 48 10.44 10.86 -11.83
N GLY A 49 10.49 11.05 -13.17
CA GLY A 49 11.74 11.06 -13.92
C GLY A 49 12.41 9.69 -14.05
N ILE A 50 11.64 8.60 -13.99
CA ILE A 50 12.12 7.21 -14.09
C ILE A 50 11.27 6.47 -15.12
N ASP A 51 11.87 5.75 -16.05
CA ASP A 51 11.09 4.91 -16.99
C ASP A 51 10.52 3.66 -16.30
N LEU A 52 9.20 3.66 -16.11
CA LEU A 52 8.42 2.58 -15.54
C LEU A 52 7.72 1.73 -16.61
N THR A 53 7.83 2.10 -17.89
CA THR A 53 7.13 1.42 -18.98
C THR A 53 7.64 -0.01 -19.13
N GLY A 54 6.72 -0.98 -19.14
CA GLY A 54 7.05 -2.40 -19.20
C GLY A 54 7.75 -2.95 -17.95
N LYS A 55 7.91 -2.15 -16.89
CA LYS A 55 8.38 -2.67 -15.60
C LYS A 55 7.26 -3.45 -14.92
N PRO A 56 7.56 -4.60 -14.33
CA PRO A 56 6.56 -5.40 -13.65
C PRO A 56 6.06 -4.71 -12.38
N THR A 57 4.81 -4.96 -12.02
CA THR A 57 4.14 -4.38 -10.86
C THR A 57 3.83 -5.42 -9.79
N THR A 58 3.67 -4.94 -8.56
CA THR A 58 3.03 -5.69 -7.47
C THR A 58 1.98 -4.80 -6.83
N MET A 59 0.77 -5.34 -6.65
CA MET A 59 -0.31 -4.65 -5.97
C MET A 59 -0.78 -5.41 -4.74
N THR A 60 -0.97 -4.68 -3.64
CA THR A 60 -1.59 -5.20 -2.43
C THR A 60 -2.62 -4.24 -1.88
N ILE A 61 -3.67 -4.78 -1.27
CA ILE A 61 -4.73 -4.03 -0.61
C ILE A 61 -4.59 -4.21 0.91
N ARG A 62 -4.87 -3.14 1.64
CA ARG A 62 -5.02 -3.17 3.11
C ARG A 62 -6.40 -2.67 3.49
N GLY A 63 -7.04 -3.34 4.45
CA GLY A 63 -8.31 -2.91 5.05
C GLY A 63 -8.17 -2.35 6.47
N PHE A 64 -7.33 -2.98 7.29
CA PHE A 64 -7.14 -2.64 8.71
C PHE A 64 -5.66 -2.48 9.08
N SER A 65 -5.43 -1.64 10.08
CA SER A 65 -4.16 -1.45 10.76
C SER A 65 -4.31 -1.84 12.24
N GLY A 66 -3.23 -2.33 12.84
CA GLY A 66 -3.14 -2.60 14.28
C GLY A 66 -1.94 -1.93 14.94
N GLU A 67 -1.78 -2.16 16.24
CA GLU A 67 -0.77 -1.50 17.08
C GLU A 67 0.68 -1.67 16.59
N GLN A 68 1.00 -2.82 15.97
CA GLN A 68 2.35 -3.11 15.49
C GLN A 68 2.60 -2.66 14.04
N ASP A 69 1.62 -2.07 13.37
CA ASP A 69 1.77 -1.51 12.03
C ASP A 69 2.37 -0.08 12.09
N GLY A 70 2.94 0.40 10.99
CA GLY A 70 3.47 1.77 10.89
C GLY A 70 4.94 1.95 11.26
N ARG A 71 5.67 0.86 11.56
CA ARG A 71 7.12 0.90 11.82
C ARG A 71 7.86 1.68 10.73
N VAL A 72 8.80 2.50 11.15
CA VAL A 72 9.67 3.25 10.24
C VAL A 72 10.53 2.28 9.42
N HIS A 73 10.55 2.48 8.11
CA HIS A 73 11.36 1.69 7.19
C HIS A 73 11.64 2.45 5.90
N THR A 74 12.63 1.97 5.16
CA THR A 74 12.70 2.13 3.71
C THR A 74 12.11 0.89 3.04
N ASP A 75 11.64 1.09 1.82
CA ASP A 75 11.10 0.00 1.04
C ASP A 75 12.20 -0.96 0.53
N SER A 76 11.83 -2.19 0.19
CA SER A 76 12.80 -3.18 -0.31
C SER A 76 13.51 -2.67 -1.56
N ARG A 77 14.84 -2.90 -1.65
CA ARG A 77 15.69 -2.58 -2.82
C ARG A 77 15.19 -3.10 -4.16
N SER A 78 14.26 -4.06 -4.17
CA SER A 78 13.65 -4.54 -5.41
C SER A 78 12.55 -3.62 -5.96
N LYS A 79 12.03 -2.68 -5.17
CA LYS A 79 11.01 -1.73 -5.60
C LYS A 79 11.70 -0.49 -6.17
N LEU A 80 11.21 -0.01 -7.31
CA LEU A 80 11.67 1.22 -7.96
C LEU A 80 10.85 2.42 -7.51
N VAL A 81 9.52 2.27 -7.50
CA VAL A 81 8.56 3.30 -7.12
C VAL A 81 7.46 2.64 -6.29
N THR A 82 7.00 3.36 -5.27
CA THR A 82 5.84 3.00 -4.44
C THR A 82 4.76 4.04 -4.59
N VAL A 83 3.52 3.59 -4.80
CA VAL A 83 2.31 4.40 -4.85
C VAL A 83 1.32 3.89 -3.82
N LEU A 84 0.76 4.81 -3.05
CA LEU A 84 -0.30 4.60 -2.09
C LEU A 84 -1.51 5.41 -2.50
N LEU A 85 -2.65 4.74 -2.68
CA LEU A 85 -3.95 5.39 -2.86
C LEU A 85 -4.83 5.08 -1.65
N TYR A 86 -5.25 6.12 -0.94
CA TYR A 86 -6.08 6.02 0.24
C TYR A 86 -7.57 6.17 -0.07
N LEU A 87 -8.40 5.40 0.65
CA LEU A 87 -9.84 5.25 0.40
C LEU A 87 -10.66 5.38 1.70
N ASN A 88 -10.23 6.25 2.62
CA ASN A 88 -10.86 6.45 3.93
C ASN A 88 -11.74 7.71 3.95
N SER A 89 -13.05 7.56 3.77
CA SER A 89 -13.98 8.70 3.60
C SER A 89 -14.09 9.59 4.85
N ASP A 90 -14.06 8.99 6.03
CA ASP A 90 -14.33 9.67 7.30
C ASP A 90 -13.08 9.66 8.20
N TRP A 91 -11.91 9.86 7.59
CA TRP A 91 -10.65 9.86 8.34
C TRP A 91 -10.58 11.06 9.29
N ASN A 92 -10.45 10.80 10.59
CA ASN A 92 -10.22 11.85 11.57
C ASN A 92 -8.75 12.31 11.50
N PRO A 93 -8.44 13.58 11.19
CA PRO A 93 -7.07 14.06 11.12
C PRO A 93 -6.28 13.87 12.43
N ALA A 94 -6.96 13.79 13.59
CA ALA A 94 -6.31 13.54 14.88
C ALA A 94 -5.71 12.13 14.99
N ASP A 95 -6.14 11.18 14.16
CA ASP A 95 -5.58 9.83 14.08
C ASP A 95 -4.26 9.79 13.28
N GLY A 96 -3.83 10.93 12.74
CA GLY A 96 -2.56 11.11 12.04
C GLY A 96 -2.53 10.53 10.63
N GLY A 97 -1.34 10.48 10.05
CA GLY A 97 -1.11 10.04 8.68
C GLY A 97 0.23 9.35 8.46
N LEU A 98 0.57 9.14 7.19
CA LEU A 98 1.89 8.62 6.82
C LEU A 98 2.91 9.76 6.91
N ARG A 99 3.92 9.59 7.75
CA ARG A 99 5.04 10.52 7.88
C ARG A 99 6.13 10.19 6.87
N LEU A 100 6.64 11.23 6.24
CA LEU A 100 7.86 11.21 5.43
C LEU A 100 8.99 11.77 6.29
N LEU A 101 10.11 11.05 6.36
CA LEU A 101 11.11 11.21 7.42
C LEU A 101 12.49 11.53 6.84
N ASN A 102 13.28 12.31 7.56
CA ASN A 102 14.69 12.56 7.21
C ASN A 102 15.61 11.40 7.64
N SER A 103 15.17 10.58 8.60
CA SER A 103 15.92 9.47 9.18
C SER A 103 15.01 8.29 9.55
N ASP A 104 15.58 7.25 10.18
CA ASP A 104 14.83 6.10 10.70
C ASP A 104 14.08 6.39 12.01
N ASN A 105 13.94 7.67 12.37
CA ASN A 105 13.19 8.15 13.53
C ASN A 105 11.82 8.73 13.11
N LEU A 106 10.75 8.22 13.73
CA LEU A 106 9.36 8.62 13.42
C LEU A 106 9.06 10.09 13.73
N ASP A 107 9.81 10.69 14.66
CA ASP A 107 9.64 12.09 15.07
C ASP A 107 10.50 13.07 14.25
N ASP A 108 11.42 12.56 13.43
CA ASP A 108 12.20 13.36 12.47
C ASP A 108 11.47 13.46 11.12
N SER A 109 10.20 13.87 11.18
CA SER A 109 9.32 14.01 10.03
C SER A 109 9.45 15.38 9.37
N PHE A 110 9.55 15.42 8.04
CA PHE A 110 9.46 16.67 7.27
C PHE A 110 8.06 16.92 6.69
N ASP A 111 7.23 15.88 6.57
CA ASP A 111 5.85 15.99 6.08
C ASP A 111 4.96 14.85 6.63
N GLU A 112 3.64 15.06 6.66
CA GLU A 112 2.65 14.08 7.10
C GLU A 112 1.43 14.07 6.15
N VAL A 113 1.25 12.93 5.47
CA VAL A 113 0.20 12.73 4.47
C VAL A 113 -1.02 12.09 5.09
N ILE A 114 -2.13 12.85 5.14
CA ILE A 114 -3.41 12.38 5.66
C ILE A 114 -4.02 11.34 4.70
N PRO A 115 -4.33 10.11 5.18
CA PRO A 115 -4.81 9.03 4.34
C PRO A 115 -6.32 9.13 4.06
N ALA A 116 -6.82 10.33 3.75
CA ALA A 116 -8.21 10.56 3.37
C ALA A 116 -8.52 9.93 2.00
N ALA A 117 -9.80 9.68 1.73
CA ALA A 117 -10.23 9.13 0.45
C ALA A 117 -9.84 10.05 -0.71
N GLY A 118 -9.13 9.50 -1.69
CA GLY A 118 -8.65 10.23 -2.87
C GLY A 118 -7.24 10.79 -2.72
N THR A 119 -6.62 10.68 -1.54
CA THR A 119 -5.21 11.02 -1.37
C THR A 119 -4.33 9.97 -2.06
N LEU A 120 -3.47 10.43 -2.96
CA LEU A 120 -2.45 9.63 -3.61
C LEU A 120 -1.06 10.15 -3.24
N LEU A 121 -0.20 9.25 -2.76
CA LEU A 121 1.21 9.51 -2.51
C LEU A 121 2.05 8.59 -3.39
N ALA A 122 3.06 9.13 -4.05
CA ALA A 122 4.01 8.36 -4.84
C ALA A 122 5.43 8.86 -4.59
N PHE A 123 6.38 7.93 -4.47
CA PHE A 123 7.78 8.25 -4.29
C PHE A 123 8.69 7.21 -4.95
N VAL A 124 9.87 7.69 -5.36
CA VAL A 124 10.97 6.83 -5.80
C VAL A 124 11.58 6.17 -4.58
N ASN A 125 11.81 4.87 -4.66
CA ASN A 125 12.44 4.12 -3.59
C ASN A 125 13.96 4.31 -3.65
N THR A 126 14.49 5.00 -2.66
CA THR A 126 15.92 5.24 -2.42
C THR A 126 16.29 4.79 -1.01
N GLU A 127 17.59 4.76 -0.69
CA GLU A 127 18.07 4.37 0.64
C GLU A 127 17.68 5.35 1.76
N ASN A 128 17.18 6.53 1.40
CA ASN A 128 16.69 7.57 2.32
C ASN A 128 15.18 7.81 2.21
N ALA A 129 14.43 6.97 1.50
CA ALA A 129 12.97 7.07 1.40
C ALA A 129 12.27 6.56 2.68
N TRP A 130 12.66 7.11 3.83
CA TRP A 130 12.15 6.72 5.14
C TRP A 130 10.71 7.18 5.31
N HIS A 131 9.86 6.25 5.73
CA HIS A 131 8.46 6.54 6.01
C HIS A 131 7.91 5.61 7.10
N GLY A 132 6.86 6.08 7.76
CA GLY A 132 6.20 5.35 8.84
C GLY A 132 4.91 6.07 9.25
N HIS A 133 4.21 5.54 10.24
CA HIS A 133 3.10 6.27 10.86
C HIS A 133 2.99 5.90 12.33
N LYS A 134 2.38 6.78 13.13
CA LYS A 134 2.02 6.44 14.50
C LYS A 134 1.09 5.22 14.53
N PRO A 135 1.14 4.39 15.57
CA PRO A 135 0.21 3.26 15.70
C PRO A 135 -1.24 3.71 15.53
N PHE A 136 -1.98 2.97 14.70
CA PHE A 136 -3.41 3.19 14.49
C PHE A 136 -4.12 1.83 14.47
N ILE A 137 -5.14 1.69 15.31
CA ILE A 137 -5.95 0.49 15.44
C ILE A 137 -7.32 0.80 14.84
N GLY A 138 -7.65 0.15 13.72
CA GLY A 138 -8.93 0.35 13.07
C GLY A 138 -8.85 0.20 11.56
N GLN A 139 -9.95 0.59 10.90
CA GLN A 139 -10.06 0.53 9.45
C GLN A 139 -9.17 1.60 8.81
N ARG A 140 -8.23 1.17 7.96
CA ARG A 140 -7.33 2.02 7.19
C ARG A 140 -7.12 1.42 5.80
N ARG A 141 -8.00 1.80 4.88
CA ARG A 141 -8.08 1.31 3.50
C ARG A 141 -7.04 1.96 2.61
N SER A 142 -6.27 1.14 1.91
CA SER A 142 -5.32 1.61 0.89
C SER A 142 -5.04 0.56 -0.18
N ILE A 143 -4.74 1.05 -1.38
CA ILE A 143 -4.08 0.30 -2.45
C ILE A 143 -2.59 0.67 -2.40
N GLN A 144 -1.72 -0.33 -2.39
CA GLN A 144 -0.29 -0.13 -2.57
C GLN A 144 0.15 -0.79 -3.88
N LEU A 145 0.55 0.03 -4.83
CA LEU A 145 1.15 -0.37 -6.10
C LEU A 145 2.66 -0.12 -6.03
N ASN A 146 3.46 -1.06 -6.52
CA ASN A 146 4.90 -0.87 -6.62
C ASN A 146 5.38 -1.37 -7.98
N TRP A 147 6.17 -0.55 -8.69
CA TRP A 147 6.99 -1.04 -9.80
C TRP A 147 8.25 -1.67 -9.24
N VAL A 148 8.66 -2.81 -9.79
CA VAL A 148 9.81 -3.57 -9.30
C VAL A 148 10.83 -3.86 -10.39
N VAL A 149 12.06 -4.17 -9.96
CA VAL A 149 13.22 -4.33 -10.86
C VAL A 149 13.13 -5.52 -11.82
N SER A 150 12.33 -6.55 -11.51
CA SER A 150 12.18 -7.75 -12.36
C SER A 150 11.00 -8.65 -11.96
N GLU A 151 10.59 -9.53 -12.87
CA GLU A 151 9.59 -10.58 -12.61
C GLU A 151 10.00 -11.53 -11.47
N ALA A 152 11.30 -11.78 -11.32
CA ALA A 152 11.81 -12.54 -10.18
C ALA A 152 11.53 -11.83 -8.84
N ALA A 153 11.54 -10.49 -8.82
CA ALA A 153 11.14 -9.71 -7.64
C ALA A 153 9.63 -9.81 -7.38
N VAL A 154 8.79 -9.80 -8.41
CA VAL A 154 7.34 -10.04 -8.30
C VAL A 154 7.09 -11.39 -7.62
N ARG A 155 7.68 -12.46 -8.16
CA ARG A 155 7.55 -13.82 -7.62
C ARG A 155 7.99 -13.86 -6.16
N ARG A 156 9.17 -13.35 -5.81
CA ARG A 156 9.63 -13.29 -4.40
C ARG A 156 8.65 -12.53 -3.50
N SER A 157 8.06 -11.43 -3.97
CA SER A 157 7.07 -10.71 -3.19
C SER A 157 5.81 -11.54 -2.94
N GLN A 158 5.23 -12.12 -4.00
CA GLN A 158 4.05 -12.99 -3.91
C GLN A 158 4.29 -14.17 -2.96
N TRP A 159 5.46 -14.81 -3.03
CA TRP A 159 5.84 -15.91 -2.14
C TRP A 159 5.89 -15.48 -0.66
N ARG A 160 6.45 -14.31 -0.34
CA ARG A 160 6.46 -13.77 1.04
C ARG A 160 5.04 -13.48 1.53
N HIS A 161 4.18 -12.92 0.68
CA HIS A 161 2.79 -12.64 1.02
C HIS A 161 2.01 -13.94 1.27
N ALA A 162 2.14 -14.94 0.40
CA ALA A 162 1.51 -16.25 0.56
C ALA A 162 1.96 -16.97 1.84
N LEU A 163 3.25 -16.88 2.20
CA LEU A 163 3.75 -17.42 3.46
C LEU A 163 3.16 -16.69 4.67
N SER A 164 3.12 -15.36 4.64
CA SER A 164 2.52 -14.55 5.70
C SER A 164 1.02 -14.84 5.86
N ALA A 165 0.27 -14.96 4.76
CA ALA A 165 -1.14 -15.28 4.75
C ALA A 165 -1.41 -16.69 5.31
N LYS A 166 -0.60 -17.70 4.93
CA LYS A 166 -0.71 -19.08 5.44
C LYS A 166 -0.41 -19.17 6.94
N ILE A 167 0.64 -18.50 7.42
CA ILE A 167 0.96 -18.41 8.85
C ILE A 167 -0.18 -17.73 9.61
N LYS A 168 -0.71 -16.61 9.09
CA LYS A 168 -1.87 -15.92 9.70
C LYS A 168 -3.13 -16.79 9.72
N ARG A 169 -3.31 -17.71 8.76
CA ARG A 169 -4.43 -18.66 8.74
C ARG A 169 -4.27 -19.79 9.76
N TRP A 170 -3.05 -20.20 10.07
CA TRP A 170 -2.76 -21.27 11.03
C TRP A 170 -2.66 -20.78 12.49
N PHE A 171 -2.14 -19.58 12.73
CA PHE A 171 -2.02 -19.00 14.07
C PHE A 171 -3.15 -18.03 14.43
N GLY A 172 -3.97 -17.62 13.46
CA GLY A 172 -5.09 -16.69 13.66
C GLY A 172 -6.42 -17.34 14.04
N GLY A 173 -6.40 -18.59 14.53
CA GLY A 173 -7.57 -19.24 15.13
C GLY A 173 -7.86 -18.77 16.57
N ALA A 174 -6.97 -18.00 17.18
CA ALA A 174 -7.14 -17.45 18.51
C ALA A 174 -6.48 -16.06 18.63
N ALA A 175 -7.17 -15.02 18.18
CA ALA A 175 -7.00 -13.67 18.71
C ALA A 175 -8.31 -12.91 18.47
N ASN A 176 -8.97 -12.60 19.58
CA ASN A 176 -10.33 -12.08 19.70
C ASN A 176 -10.51 -10.68 19.11
N LEU A 177 -11.79 -10.40 18.79
CA LEU A 177 -12.53 -9.13 18.83
C LEU A 177 -11.72 -7.82 18.84
#